data_AF-A0A937NGN2-F1
#
_entry.id   AF-A0A937NGN2-F1
#
_cell.length_a   1.000
_cell.length_b   1.000
_cell.length_c   1.000
_cell.angle_alpha   90.00
_cell.angle_beta   90.00
_cell.angle_gamma   90.00
#
_symmetry.space_group_name_H-M   'P 1'
#
loop_
_entity.id
_entity.type
_entity.pdbx_description
1 polymer ?
#
loop_
_entity_poly.entity_id
_entity_poly.type
_entity_poly.pdbx_seq_one_letter_code
_entity_poly.pdbx_strand_id
1 'polypeptide(L)' 'MKFNRITVNPNQMGGVPCIRGLRIPVAAIVGMVAEGMTEPEILKIYPDMQAEDIREALRYAAEAVRERELPLVPAP' A
#
# COMPACT_ATOMS: atom_id res chain seq x y z
N MET A 1 -3.41 6.13 13.66
CA MET A 1 -4.57 5.97 12.75
C MET A 1 -4.99 4.50 12.72
N LYS A 2 -6.28 4.20 12.52
CA LYS A 2 -6.77 2.82 12.34
C LYS A 2 -7.08 2.60 10.87
N PHE A 3 -6.46 1.58 10.27
CA PHE A 3 -6.73 1.14 8.90
C PHE A 3 -7.70 -0.04 8.94
N ASN A 4 -8.76 -0.03 8.13
CA ASN A 4 -9.79 -1.07 8.13
C ASN A 4 -9.65 -2.04 6.95
N ARG A 5 -8.92 -1.62 5.92
CA ARG A 5 -8.65 -2.31 4.66
C ARG A 5 -7.20 -2.74 4.54
N ILE A 6 -6.34 -2.39 5.49
CA ILE A 6 -4.97 -2.91 5.60
C ILE A 6 -4.88 -3.88 6.77
N THR A 7 -4.36 -5.07 6.51
CA THR A 7 -4.13 -6.11 7.50
C THR A 7 -2.63 -6.39 7.62
N VAL A 8 -2.16 -6.45 8.87
CA VAL A 8 -0.81 -6.86 9.23
C VAL A 8 -0.96 -8.11 10.08
N ASN A 9 -0.59 -9.27 9.53
CA ASN A 9 -0.70 -10.55 10.22
C ASN A 9 0.64 -11.28 10.14
N PRO A 10 1.33 -11.56 11.26
CA PRO A 10 2.62 -12.27 11.25
C PRO A 10 2.57 -13.63 10.54
N ASN A 11 1.41 -14.30 10.55
CA ASN A 11 1.19 -15.60 9.91
C ASN A 11 0.88 -15.49 8.41
N GLN A 12 0.81 -14.27 7.87
CA GLN A 12 0.57 -14.00 6.45
C GLN A 12 1.68 -13.11 5.91
N MET A 13 2.41 -13.62 4.92
CA MET A 13 3.49 -12.86 4.26
C MET A 13 4.53 -12.29 5.25
N GLY A 14 4.75 -12.97 6.37
CA GLY A 14 5.73 -12.54 7.39
C GLY A 14 5.39 -11.20 8.05
N GLY A 15 4.11 -10.82 8.12
CA GLY A 15 3.70 -9.54 8.72
C GLY A 15 3.83 -8.34 7.78
N VAL A 16 4.02 -8.56 6.47
CA VAL A 16 3.95 -7.47 5.48
C VAL A 16 2.52 -6.88 5.48
N PRO A 17 2.37 -5.53 5.47
CA PRO A 17 1.08 -4.89 5.32
C PRO A 17 0.44 -5.25 3.98
N CYS A 18 -0.74 -5.87 4.03
CA CYS A 18 -1.49 -6.33 2.86
C CYS A 18 -2.91 -5.79 2.85
N ILE A 19 -3.52 -5.76 1.67
CA ILE A 19 -4.95 -5.45 1.51
C ILE A 19 -5.79 -6.48 2.29
N ARG A 20 -6.89 -6.04 2.90
CA ARG A 20 -7.75 -6.79 3.84
C ARG A 20 -8.10 -8.19 3.32
N GLY A 21 -7.58 -9.21 3.99
CA GLY A 21 -7.88 -10.60 3.65
C GLY A 21 -7.32 -11.06 2.31
N LEU A 22 -6.50 -10.24 1.64
CA LEU A 22 -5.83 -10.55 0.40
C LEU A 22 -4.31 -10.64 0.65
N ARG A 23 -3.62 -11.49 -0.11
CA ARG A 23 -2.15 -11.58 -0.09
C ARG A 23 -1.52 -10.59 -1.08
N ILE A 24 -2.02 -9.36 -1.07
CA ILE A 24 -1.58 -8.28 -1.96
C ILE A 24 -0.91 -7.21 -1.09
N PRO A 25 0.43 -7.02 -1.18
CA PRO A 25 1.14 -6.04 -0.39
C PRO A 25 0.72 -4.60 -0.72
N VAL A 26 0.69 -3.73 0.30
CA VAL A 26 0.50 -2.28 0.09
C VAL A 26 1.55 -1.72 -0.88
N ALA A 27 2.81 -2.17 -0.75
CA ALA A 27 3.90 -1.74 -1.62
C ALA A 27 3.65 -2.06 -3.11
N ALA A 28 2.96 -3.16 -3.42
CA ALA A 28 2.63 -3.51 -4.80
C ALA A 28 1.65 -2.49 -5.41
N ILE A 29 0.62 -2.08 -4.63
CA ILE A 29 -0.34 -1.06 -5.04
C ILE A 29 0.35 0.29 -5.27
N VAL A 30 1.22 0.69 -4.34
CA VAL A 30 1.99 1.94 -4.46
C VAL A 30 2.89 1.90 -5.71
N GLY A 31 3.53 0.77 -6.00
CA GLY A 31 4.35 0.58 -7.19
C GLY A 31 3.56 0.75 -8.48
N MET A 32 2.40 0.10 -8.61
CA MET A 32 1.54 0.24 -9.79
C MET A 32 1.06 1.68 -10.00
N VAL A 33 0.70 2.39 -8.93
CA VAL A 33 0.33 3.81 -9.00
C VAL A 33 1.53 4.66 -9.42
N ALA A 34 2.73 4.37 -8.91
CA ALA A 34 3.96 5.05 -9.31
C ALA A 34 4.33 4.82 -10.79
N GLU A 35 3.97 3.66 -11.34
CA GLU A 35 4.10 3.34 -12.77
C GLU A 35 3.02 4.02 -13.64
N GLY A 36 2.08 4.75 -13.03
CA GLY A 36 1.04 5.51 -13.71
C GLY A 36 -0.26 4.75 -13.97
N MET A 37 -0.44 3.57 -13.37
CA MET A 37 -1.69 2.82 -13.50
C MET A 37 -2.85 3.54 -12.80
N THR A 38 -4.00 3.57 -13.47
CA THR A 38 -5.25 4.12 -12.94
C THR A 38 -5.95 3.12 -12.00
N GLU A 39 -6.81 3.61 -11.08
CA GLU A 39 -7.60 2.72 -10.20
C GLU A 39 -8.34 1.61 -10.99
N PRO A 40 -9.03 1.89 -12.12
CA PRO A 40 -9.70 0.85 -12.90
C PRO A 40 -8.76 -0.20 -13.50
N GLU A 41 -7.53 0.16 -13.88
CA GLU A 41 -6.55 -0.79 -14.40
C GLU A 41 -6.04 -1.71 -13.30
N ILE A 42 -5.77 -1.16 -12.12
CA ILE A 42 -5.38 -1.95 -10.95
C ILE A 42 -6.49 -2.93 -10.55
N LEU A 43 -7.76 -2.48 -10.56
CA LEU A 43 -8.91 -3.34 -10.25
C LEU A 43 -9.15 -4.43 -11.32
N LYS A 44 -8.72 -4.23 -12.57
CA LYS A 44 -8.74 -5.30 -13.59
C LYS A 44 -7.71 -6.40 -13.28
N ILE A 45 -6.57 -6.04 -12.71
CA ILE A 45 -5.53 -6.99 -12.29
C ILE A 45 -5.96 -7.73 -11.01
N TYR A 46 -6.61 -7.01 -10.09
CA TYR A 46 -7.09 -7.53 -8.81
C TYR A 46 -8.61 -7.35 -8.66
N PRO A 47 -9.44 -8.26 -9.23
CA PRO A 47 -10.91 -8.11 -9.24
C PRO A 47 -11.55 -8.14 -7.85
N ASP A 48 -10.89 -8.77 -6.88
CA ASP A 48 -11.37 -8.88 -5.49
C ASP A 48 -11.15 -7.60 -4.67
N MET A 49 -10.42 -6.64 -5.22
CA MET A 49 -10.20 -5.33 -4.60
C MET A 49 -11.35 -4.37 -4.90
N GLN A 50 -11.46 -3.36 -4.06
CA GLN A 50 -12.32 -2.20 -4.26
C GLN A 50 -11.46 -0.94 -4.36
N ALA A 51 -11.98 0.11 -4.99
CA ALA A 51 -11.25 1.38 -5.12
C ALA A 51 -10.79 1.93 -3.76
N GLU A 52 -11.60 1.72 -2.71
CA GLU A 52 -11.26 2.13 -1.35
C GLU A 52 -10.05 1.38 -0.78
N ASP A 53 -9.77 0.16 -1.23
CA ASP A 53 -8.58 -0.59 -0.83
C ASP A 53 -7.32 0.10 -1.38
N ILE A 54 -7.36 0.61 -2.61
CA ILE A 54 -6.26 1.38 -3.23
C ILE A 54 -6.02 2.68 -2.44
N ARG A 55 -7.09 3.44 -2.18
CA ARG A 55 -6.98 4.72 -1.46
C ARG A 55 -6.49 4.55 -0.03
N GLU A 56 -6.90 3.50 0.66
CA GLU A 56 -6.38 3.24 2.01
C GLU A 56 -4.94 2.73 1.99
N ALA A 57 -4.53 1.96 0.97
CA ALA A 57 -3.13 1.58 0.77
C ALA A 57 -2.22 2.80 0.58
N LEU A 58 -2.63 3.77 -0.25
CA LEU A 58 -1.89 5.03 -0.45
C LEU A 58 -1.80 5.84 0.85
N ARG A 59 -2.88 5.92 1.63
CA ARG A 59 -2.87 6.58 2.96
C ARG A 59 -1.95 5.88 3.94
N TYR A 60 -1.96 4.55 3.98
CA TYR A 60 -1.04 3.77 4.80
C TYR A 60 0.41 4.10 4.44
N ALA A 61 0.74 4.10 3.14
CA ALA A 61 2.08 4.42 2.68
C ALA A 61 2.51 5.84 3.05
N ALA A 62 1.61 6.83 2.89
CA ALA A 62 1.87 8.22 3.25
C ALA A 62 2.18 8.40 4.76
N GLU A 63 1.44 7.73 5.64
CA GLU A 63 1.71 7.77 7.08
C GLU A 63 3.00 7.01 7.44
N ALA A 64 3.25 5.87 6.81
CA ALA A 64 4.45 5.08 7.05
C ALA A 64 5.75 5.84 6.70
N VAL A 65 5.72 6.71 5.69
CA VAL A 65 6.85 7.59 5.36
C VAL A 65 6.87 8.86 6.21
N ARG A 66 5.71 9.36 6.69
CA ARG A 66 5.66 10.53 7.56
C ARG A 66 6.38 10.30 8.89
N GLU A 67 6.27 9.09 9.45
CA GLU A 67 6.98 8.73 10.69
C GLU A 67 8.50 8.59 10.51
N ARG A 68 8.99 8.61 9.26
CA ARG A 68 10.40 8.38 8.93
C ARG A 68 10.99 9.60 8.23
N GLU A 69 11.77 10.38 8.96
CA GLU A 69 12.63 11.39 8.34
C GLU A 69 13.64 10.68 7.43
N LEU A 70 13.59 10.95 6.12
CA LEU A 70 14.64 10.49 5.23
C LEU A 70 15.94 11.18 5.64
N PRO A 71 17.05 10.45 5.79
CA PRO A 71 18.33 11.08 6.08
C PRO A 71 18.62 12.09 4.99
N LEU A 72 18.85 13.35 5.38
CA LEU A 72 19.28 14.39 4.47
C LEU A 72 20.62 13.94 3.88
N VAL A 73 20.62 13.56 2.61
CA VAL A 73 21.87 13.41 1.87
C VAL A 73 22.33 14.84 1.56
N PRO A 74 23.46 15.33 2.12
CA PRO A 74 23.94 16.65 1.77
C PRO A 74 24.19 16.70 0.26
N ALA A 75 23.77 17.80 -0.38
CA ALA A 75 24.04 18.03 -1.79
C ALA A 75 25.56 17.95 -2.04
N PRO A 76 25.99 17.42 -3.20
CA PRO A 76 27.41 17.33 -3.55
C PRO A 76 28.09 18.70 -3.63
#